data_AF-A0A951V5L9-F1
#
_entry.id   AF-A0A951V5L9-F1
#
_cell.length_a   1.000
_cell.length_b   1.000
_cell.length_c   1.000
_cell.angle_alpha   90.00
_cell.angle_beta   90.00
_cell.angle_gamma   90.00
#
_symmetry.space_group_name_H-M   'P 1'
#
loop_
_entity.id
_entity.type
_entity.pdbx_description
1 polymer ?
#
loop_
_entity_poly.entity_id
_entity_poly.type
_entity_poly.pdbx_seq_one_letter_code
_entity_poly.pdbx_strand_id
1 'polypeptide(L)' 'MIAFPNAKINLGLHILNRRSDGFHNIESVLFPIGLSDKLELIEAPDGNFAFTSSGLQIPSNGLPNLCE' A
#
# COMPACT_ATOMS: atom_id res chain seq x y z
N MET A 1 -2.18 17.97 -6.74
CA MET A 1 -1.40 17.79 -5.49
C MET A 1 -0.37 16.72 -5.73
N ILE A 2 0.88 16.90 -5.28
CA ILE A 2 1.93 15.88 -5.38
C ILE A 2 2.36 15.47 -3.97
N ALA A 3 2.52 14.18 -3.72
CA ALA A 3 2.98 13.61 -2.47
C ALA A 3 4.03 12.50 -2.70
N PHE A 4 4.89 12.29 -1.71
CA PHE A 4 5.92 11.26 -1.70
C PHE A 4 5.71 10.35 -0.48
N PRO A 5 4.73 9.42 -0.52
CA PRO A 5 4.44 8.54 0.60
C PRO A 5 5.63 7.63 0.90
N ASN A 6 6.09 7.63 2.15
CA ASN A 6 7.22 6.83 2.58
C ASN A 6 6.88 5.33 2.57
N ALA A 7 7.78 4.53 2.04
CA ALA A 7 7.82 3.11 2.33
C ALA A 7 8.28 2.87 3.77
N LYS A 8 7.89 1.71 4.32
CA LYS A 8 8.34 1.25 5.63
C LYS A 8 8.89 -0.16 5.55
N ILE A 9 9.68 -0.51 6.55
CA ILE A 9 9.99 -1.90 6.90
C ILE A 9 9.45 -2.21 8.28
N ASN A 10 9.14 -3.48 8.53
CA ASN A 10 8.84 -3.97 9.87
C ASN A 10 10.15 -4.47 10.47
N LEU A 11 10.71 -3.79 11.47
CA LEU A 11 11.93 -4.26 12.14
C LEU A 11 11.70 -5.54 12.95
N GLY A 12 10.46 -5.73 13.38
CA GLY A 12 9.96 -6.97 13.96
C GLY A 12 8.46 -7.11 13.69
N LEU A 13 7.98 -8.35 13.63
CA LEU A 13 6.56 -8.68 13.48
C LEU A 13 6.25 -9.87 14.38
N HIS A 14 5.41 -9.65 15.38
CA HIS A 14 4.93 -10.68 16.29
C HIS A 14 3.43 -10.90 16.07
N ILE A 15 3.06 -12.13 15.74
CA ILE A 15 1.66 -12.52 15.56
C ILE A 15 1.15 -13.08 16.88
N LEU A 16 0.21 -12.38 17.51
CA LEU A 16 -0.27 -12.72 18.85
C LEU A 16 -1.29 -13.86 18.80
N ASN A 17 -2.33 -13.69 17.98
CA ASN A 17 -3.40 -14.67 17.83
C ASN A 17 -4.20 -14.39 16.56
N ARG A 18 -4.91 -15.42 16.08
CA ARG A 18 -5.98 -15.28 15.11
C ARG A 18 -7.27 -14.89 15.82
N ARG A 19 -8.03 -13.95 15.23
CA ARG A 19 -9.34 -13.48 15.69
C ARG A 19 -10.46 -14.29 15.05
N SER A 20 -11.66 -14.19 15.62
CA SER A 20 -12.86 -14.87 15.10
C SER A 20 -13.32 -14.35 13.73
N ASP A 21 -12.95 -13.12 13.37
CA ASP A 21 -13.22 -12.50 12.06
C ASP A 21 -12.18 -12.86 10.98
N GLY A 22 -11.24 -13.77 11.29
CA GLY A 22 -10.25 -14.26 10.34
C GLY A 22 -8.95 -13.46 10.28
N PHE A 23 -8.88 -12.28 10.91
CA PHE A 23 -7.67 -11.46 11.00
C PHE A 23 -6.73 -11.89 12.13
N HIS A 24 -5.54 -11.30 12.20
CA HIS A 24 -4.58 -11.54 13.28
C HIS A 24 -4.31 -10.25 14.07
N ASN A 25 -4.22 -10.38 15.39
CA ASN A 25 -3.61 -9.34 16.21
C ASN A 25 -2.10 -9.42 16.04
N ILE A 26 -1.45 -8.28 15.81
CA ILE A 26 -0.01 -8.20 15.61
C ILE A 26 0.61 -7.07 16.44
N GLU A 27 1.86 -7.25 16.83
CA GLU A 27 2.75 -6.20 17.32
C GLU A 27 3.91 -6.04 16.34
N SER A 28 4.25 -4.80 16.00
CA SER A 28 5.32 -4.51 15.06
C SER A 28 5.93 -3.14 15.31
N VAL A 29 7.23 -3.02 15.04
CA VAL A 29 7.91 -1.72 14.95
C VAL A 29 8.03 -1.33 13.49
N LEU A 30 7.27 -0.32 13.08
CA LEU A 30 7.27 0.23 11.74
C LEU A 30 8.34 1.32 11.64
N PHE A 31 9.31 1.12 10.76
CA PHE A 31 10.37 2.10 10.52
C PHE A 31 10.30 2.63 9.08
N PRO A 32 10.11 3.94 8.87
CA PRO A 32 10.13 4.52 7.53
C PRO A 32 11.55 4.46 6.95
N ILE A 33 11.65 4.26 5.65
CA ILE A 33 12.92 4.27 4.92
C ILE A 33 12.89 5.34 3.83
N GLY A 34 14.06 5.71 3.30
CA GLY A 34 14.18 6.70 2.23
C GLY A 34 13.68 6.25 0.84
N LEU A 35 12.85 5.21 0.77
CA LEU A 35 12.20 4.75 -0.44
C LEU A 35 10.76 5.26 -0.43
N SER A 36 10.28 5.78 -1.57
CA SER A 36 8.93 6.32 -1.68
C SER A 36 8.42 6.22 -3.12
N ASP A 37 7.11 6.06 -3.26
CA ASP A 37 6.45 6.30 -4.54
C ASP A 37 6.22 7.80 -4.76
N LYS A 38 5.84 8.17 -5.99
CA LYS A 38 5.34 9.52 -6.32
C LYS A 38 3.86 9.42 -6.61
N LEU A 39 3.06 10.08 -5.80
CA LEU A 39 1.61 10.13 -5.98
C LEU A 39 1.20 11.53 -6.43
N GLU A 40 0.53 11.60 -7.57
CA GLU A 40 -0.04 12.83 -8.09
C GLU A 40 -1.58 12.70 -8.17
N LEU A 41 -2.26 13.71 -7.63
CA LEU A 41 -3.70 13.88 -7.73
C LEU A 41 -3.98 15.06 -8.65
N ILE A 42 -4.69 14.79 -9.73
CA ILE A 42 -5.13 15.76 -10.74
C ILE A 42 -6.65 15.83 -10.66
N GLU A 43 -7.20 17.04 -10.75
CA GLU A 43 -8.65 17.23 -10.82
C GLU A 43 -9.18 16.58 -12.12
N ALA A 44 -10.16 15.69 -11.97
CA ALA A 44 -10.81 15.04 -13.10
C ALA A 44 -11.82 16.00 -13.75
N PRO A 45 -11.62 16.45 -15.00
CA PRO A 45 -12.48 17.46 -15.61
C PRO A 45 -13.94 17.00 -15.80
N ASP A 46 -14.16 15.70 -15.94
CA ASP A 46 -15.45 15.05 -16.16
C ASP A 46 -15.96 14.30 -14.92
N GLY A 47 -15.25 14.38 -13.79
CA GLY A 47 -15.57 13.66 -12.55
C GLY A 47 -15.30 12.16 -12.60
N ASN A 48 -14.76 11.61 -13.69
CA ASN A 48 -14.46 10.19 -13.80
C ASN A 48 -13.13 9.85 -13.13
N PHE A 49 -13.10 8.76 -12.38
CA PHE A 49 -11.87 8.25 -11.80
C PHE A 49 -10.99 7.60 -12.88
N ALA A 50 -9.73 8.01 -12.93
CA ALA A 50 -8.70 7.37 -13.73
C ALA A 50 -7.45 7.14 -12.88
N PHE A 51 -6.84 5.97 -13.06
CA PHE A 51 -5.58 5.62 -12.42
C PHE A 51 -4.55 5.33 -13.51
N THR A 52 -3.36 5.91 -13.35
CA THR A 52 -2.20 5.59 -14.20
C THR A 52 -1.02 5.27 -13.29
N SER A 53 -0.18 4.34 -13.73
CA SER A 53 1.05 3.96 -13.05
C SER A 53 2.17 3.81 -14.07
N SER A 54 3.40 4.05 -13.64
CA SER A 54 4.60 3.93 -14.46
C SER A 54 5.74 3.33 -13.63
N GLY A 55 6.78 2.84 -14.31
CA GLY A 55 7.88 2.13 -13.66
C GLY A 55 7.69 0.62 -13.70
N LEU A 56 7.89 -0.05 -12.56
CA LEU A 56 7.70 -1.50 -12.47
C LEU A 56 6.23 -1.85 -12.73
N GLN A 57 6.00 -2.82 -13.62
CA GLN A 57 4.64 -3.28 -13.86
C GLN A 57 4.08 -3.94 -12.61
N ILE A 58 2.88 -3.51 -12.22
CA ILE A 58 2.12 -4.15 -11.16
C ILE A 58 1.68 -5.52 -11.70
N PRO A 59 2.08 -6.64 -11.05
CA PRO A 59 1.70 -7.96 -11.53
C PRO A 59 0.18 -8.10 -11.54
N SER A 60 -0.39 -8.35 -12.72
CA SER A 60 -1.79 -8.74 -12.88
C SER A 60 -1.82 -10.20 -13.25
N ASN A 61 -1.86 -11.07 -12.24
CA ASN A 61 -2.14 -12.49 -12.43
C ASN A 61 -3.66 -12.78 -12.32
N GLY A 62 -4.50 -11.73 -12.33
CA GLY A 62 -5.95 -11.84 -12.16
C GLY A 62 -6.39 -12.27 -10.75
N LEU A 63 -5.47 -12.37 -9.79
CA LEU A 63 -5.77 -12.67 -8.40
C LEU A 63 -5.76 -11.38 -7.57
N PRO A 64 -6.50 -11.35 -6.45
CA PRO A 64 -6.45 -10.25 -5.50
C PRO A 64 -5.00 -9.95 -5.10
N ASN A 65 -4.61 -8.69 -5.20
CA ASN A 65 -3.35 -8.25 -4.60
C ASN A 65 -3.44 -8.33 -3.05
N LEU A 66 -2.34 -8.10 -2.34
CA LEU A 66 -2.29 -8.23 -0.87
C LEU A 66 -3.28 -7.30 -0.11
N CYS A 67 -3.90 -6.36 -0.82
CA CYS A 67 -4.83 -5.34 -0.35
C CYS A 67 -6.19 -5.35 -1.09
N GLU A 68 -6.46 -6.37 -1.91
CA GLU A 68 -7.77 -6.63 -2.56
C GLU A 68 -8.58 -7.70 -1.81
#